data_AF-A0A0M9UMC7-F1
#
_entry.id   AF-A0A0M9UMC7-F1
#
_cell.length_a   1.000
_cell.length_b   1.000
_cell.length_c   1.000
_cell.angle_alpha   90.00
_cell.angle_beta   90.00
_cell.angle_gamma   90.00
#
_symmetry.space_group_name_H-M   'P 1'
#
loop_
_entity.id
_entity.type
_entity.pdbx_description
1 polymer ?
#
loop_
_entity_poly.entity_id
_entity_poly.type
_entity_poly.pdbx_seq_one_letter_code
_entity_poly.pdbx_strand_id
1 'polypeptide(L)'
;MRFTQDMTSAFGEWLECDRIRHALIAERPDIAARTTLHPQRPMLRIHRPGGDVVVAKAEVDGSAAWIVGVAAFPDPVLHDASSAESATALVLTLLGHS
;
A
#
# COMPACT_ATOMS: atom_id res chain seq x y z
N MET A 1 11.99 -21.19 19.79
CA MET A 1 12.38 -20.12 18.84
C MET A 1 11.97 -18.80 19.44
N ARG A 2 12.90 -17.84 19.62
CA ARG A 2 12.56 -16.45 19.98
C ARG A 2 12.55 -15.64 18.70
N PHE A 3 11.44 -14.95 18.42
CA PHE A 3 11.39 -13.97 17.35
C PHE A 3 12.33 -12.81 17.69
N THR A 4 13.18 -12.42 16.75
CA THR A 4 13.98 -11.20 16.90
C THR A 4 13.07 -9.99 16.67
N GLN A 5 13.45 -8.84 17.20
CA GLN A 5 12.70 -7.60 17.01
C GLN A 5 12.46 -7.29 15.53
N ASP A 6 13.46 -7.52 14.66
CA ASP A 6 13.32 -7.39 13.21
C ASP A 6 12.26 -8.31 12.60
N MET A 7 12.17 -9.56 13.07
CA MET A 7 11.14 -10.50 12.59
C MET A 7 9.74 -10.05 13.01
N THR A 8 9.59 -9.50 14.22
CA THR A 8 8.31 -8.99 14.71
C THR A 8 7.89 -7.72 13.97
N SER A 9 8.83 -6.80 13.70
CA SER A 9 8.58 -5.61 12.90
C SER A 9 8.13 -5.98 11.49
N ALA A 10 8.92 -6.78 10.76
CA ALA A 10 8.59 -7.20 9.41
C ALA A 10 7.22 -7.89 9.33
N PHE A 11 6.91 -8.76 10.28
CA PHE A 11 5.60 -9.42 10.34
C PHE A 11 4.44 -8.42 10.57
N GLY A 12 4.66 -7.42 11.43
CA GLY A 12 3.69 -6.34 11.65
C GLY A 12 3.40 -5.56 10.36
N GLU A 13 4.43 -5.24 9.59
CA GLU A 13 4.29 -4.51 8.33
C GLU A 13 3.48 -5.30 7.28
N TRP A 14 3.71 -6.61 7.19
CA TRP A 14 2.92 -7.49 6.31
C TRP A 14 1.46 -7.54 6.73
N LEU A 15 1.18 -7.62 8.03
CA LEU A 15 -0.19 -7.62 8.55
C LEU A 15 -0.90 -6.30 8.25
N GLU A 16 -0.23 -5.16 8.43
CA GLU A 16 -0.80 -3.87 8.08
C GLU A 16 -1.04 -3.73 6.56
N CYS A 17 -0.12 -4.23 5.72
CA CYS A 17 -0.30 -4.24 4.27
C CYS A 17 -1.53 -5.07 3.86
N ASP A 18 -1.72 -6.25 4.48
CA ASP A 18 -2.89 -7.09 4.23
C ASP A 18 -4.20 -6.45 4.73
N ARG A 19 -4.15 -5.70 5.84
CA ARG A 19 -5.29 -4.90 6.32
C ARG A 19 -5.70 -3.82 5.30
N ILE A 20 -4.73 -3.11 4.73
CA ILE A 20 -5.00 -2.13 3.65
C ILE A 20 -5.65 -2.85 2.46
N ARG A 21 -5.08 -3.97 2.02
CA ARG A 21 -5.63 -4.76 0.90
C ARG A 21 -7.09 -5.17 1.16
N HIS A 22 -7.40 -5.69 2.34
CA HIS A 22 -8.76 -6.10 2.69
C HIS A 22 -9.73 -4.92 2.74
N ALA A 23 -9.33 -3.78 3.32
CA ALA A 23 -10.17 -2.58 3.36
C ALA A 23 -10.48 -2.06 1.95
N LEU A 24 -9.47 -2.01 1.07
CA LEU A 24 -9.63 -1.58 -0.31
C LEU A 24 -10.56 -2.50 -1.11
N ILE A 25 -10.43 -3.82 -0.96
CA ILE A 25 -11.28 -4.80 -1.67
C ILE A 25 -12.72 -4.77 -1.13
N ALA A 26 -12.91 -4.56 0.17
CA ALA A 26 -14.23 -4.43 0.76
C ALA A 26 -15.01 -3.23 0.16
N GLU A 27 -14.35 -2.09 0.01
CA GLU A 27 -14.95 -0.87 -0.54
C GLU A 27 -15.06 -0.91 -2.07
N ARG A 28 -14.11 -1.55 -2.76
CA ARG A 28 -14.04 -1.63 -4.23
C ARG A 28 -13.76 -3.05 -4.70
N PRO A 29 -14.75 -3.96 -4.68
CA PRO A 29 -14.55 -5.36 -5.04
C PRO A 29 -13.98 -5.57 -6.46
N ASP A 30 -14.24 -4.61 -7.38
CA ASP A 30 -13.74 -4.63 -8.76
C ASP A 30 -12.21 -4.66 -8.86
N ILE A 31 -11.51 -4.17 -7.83
CA ILE A 31 -10.05 -4.11 -7.86
C ILE A 31 -9.39 -5.40 -7.38
N ALA A 32 -10.15 -6.36 -6.84
CA ALA A 32 -9.58 -7.58 -6.28
C ALA A 32 -8.72 -8.33 -7.31
N ALA A 33 -9.21 -8.48 -8.53
CA ALA A 33 -8.52 -9.19 -9.62
C ALA A 33 -7.26 -8.46 -10.13
N ARG A 34 -7.14 -7.15 -9.87
CA ARG A 34 -6.03 -6.30 -10.35
C ARG A 34 -5.07 -5.89 -9.22
N THR A 35 -5.30 -6.39 -8.02
CA THR A 35 -4.51 -6.09 -6.82
C THR A 35 -3.55 -7.24 -6.52
N THR A 36 -2.26 -6.93 -6.40
CA THR A 36 -1.19 -7.90 -6.15
C THR A 36 -0.34 -7.46 -4.96
N LEU A 37 0.00 -8.41 -4.09
CA LEU A 37 1.01 -8.21 -3.06
C LEU A 37 2.39 -8.50 -3.65
N HIS A 38 3.38 -7.67 -3.32
CA HIS A 38 4.75 -7.96 -3.68
C HIS A 38 5.26 -9.17 -2.91
N PRO A 39 6.06 -10.09 -3.50
CA PRO A 39 6.47 -11.32 -2.82
C PRO A 39 7.52 -11.15 -1.72
N GLN A 40 8.23 -10.03 -1.70
CA GLN A 40 9.41 -9.85 -0.82
C GLN A 40 9.34 -8.62 0.09
N ARG A 41 8.32 -7.77 -0.06
CA ARG A 41 8.19 -6.51 0.69
C ARG A 41 6.73 -6.25 1.03
N PRO A 42 6.42 -5.58 2.16
CA PRO A 42 5.07 -5.15 2.52
C PRO A 42 4.62 -4.02 1.57
N MET A 43 4.29 -4.42 0.34
CA MET A 43 3.91 -3.53 -0.75
C MET A 43 2.73 -4.13 -1.51
N LEU A 44 1.76 -3.27 -1.79
CA LEU A 44 0.58 -3.56 -2.58
C LEU A 44 0.67 -2.83 -3.92
N ARG A 45 0.25 -3.49 -5.00
CA ARG A 45 0.16 -2.90 -6.33
C ARG A 45 -1.21 -3.15 -6.94
N ILE A 46 -1.85 -2.10 -7.42
CA ILE A 46 -3.20 -2.10 -8.00
C ILE A 46 -3.08 -1.63 -9.44
N HIS A 47 -3.32 -2.53 -10.38
CA HIS A 47 -3.24 -2.21 -11.80
C HIS A 47 -4.44 -1.36 -12.25
N ARG A 48 -4.18 -0.24 -12.95
CA ARG A 48 -5.22 0.58 -13.55
C ARG A 48 -4.78 1.17 -14.90
N PRO A 49 -5.74 1.51 -15.79
CA PRO A 49 -5.44 2.33 -16.96
C PRO A 49 -4.82 3.67 -16.51
N GLY A 50 -3.71 4.07 -17.13
CA GLY A 50 -3.01 5.32 -16.78
C GLY A 50 -1.89 5.19 -15.73
N GLY A 51 -1.62 3.98 -15.22
CA GLY A 51 -0.45 3.69 -14.39
C GLY A 51 -0.80 3.10 -13.03
N ASP A 52 -0.01 2.12 -12.59
CA ASP A 52 -0.24 1.35 -11.37
C ASP A 52 -0.31 2.25 -10.13
N VAL A 53 -1.23 1.95 -9.21
CA VAL A 53 -1.18 2.52 -7.85
C VAL A 53 -0.38 1.58 -6.97
N VAL A 54 0.62 2.10 -6.28
CA VAL A 54 1.51 1.34 -5.39
C VAL A 54 1.34 1.87 -3.98
N VAL A 55 1.21 0.97 -3.00
CA VAL A 55 1.22 1.30 -1.57
C VAL A 55 2.39 0.55 -0.96
N ALA A 56 3.36 1.27 -0.41
CA ALA A 56 4.55 0.68 0.19
C ALA A 56 4.80 1.30 1.55
N LYS A 57 5.35 0.52 2.47
CA LYS A 57 5.83 1.07 3.74
C LYS A 57 7.24 1.64 3.55
N ALA A 58 7.46 2.84 4.06
CA ALA A 58 8.75 3.51 4.10
C ALA A 58 9.16 3.75 5.55
N GLU A 59 10.41 3.42 5.86
CA GLU A 59 11.04 3.80 7.13
C GLU A 59 11.65 5.19 6.96
N VAL A 60 11.00 6.21 7.53
CA VAL A 60 11.51 7.59 7.53
C VAL A 60 11.71 8.02 8.98
N ASP A 61 12.98 8.19 9.37
CA ASP A 61 13.40 8.76 10.67
C ASP A 61 12.71 8.14 11.90
N GLY A 62 12.53 6.82 11.91
CA GLY A 62 11.92 6.09 13.04
C GLY A 62 10.39 6.21 13.13
N SER A 63 9.75 6.86 12.15
CA SER A 63 8.31 6.84 11.95
C SER A 63 7.97 5.95 10.75
N ALA A 64 7.12 4.97 10.99
CA ALA A 64 6.58 4.12 9.93
C ALA A 64 5.55 4.92 9.12
N ALA A 65 5.94 5.40 7.93
CA ALA A 65 5.04 6.08 7.01
C ALA A 65 4.69 5.16 5.84
N TRP A 66 3.46 5.28 5.34
CA TRP A 66 3.03 4.65 4.10
C TRP A 66 3.23 5.63 2.95
N ILE A 67 3.76 5.15 1.84
CA ILE A 67 3.85 5.89 0.58
C ILE A 67 2.82 5.32 -0.38
N VAL A 68 1.97 6.18 -0.91
CA VAL A 68 1.03 5.87 -1.98
C VAL A 68 1.52 6.53 -3.26
N GLY A 69 1.94 5.73 -4.22
CA GLY A 69 2.46 6.20 -5.51
C GLY A 69 1.51 5.90 -6.65
N VAL A 70 1.47 6.80 -7.64
CA VAL A 70 0.89 6.56 -8.95
C VAL A 70 2.04 6.47 -9.95
N ALA A 71 2.27 5.27 -10.47
CA ALA A 71 3.26 5.00 -11.52
C ALA A 71 2.72 5.39 -12.90
N ALA A 72 2.40 6.67 -13.09
CA ALA A 72 2.07 7.24 -14.38
C ALA A 72 3.34 7.74 -15.08
N PHE A 73 3.43 7.56 -16.40
CA PHE A 73 4.48 8.16 -17.22
C PHE A 73 3.93 9.40 -17.92
N PRO A 74 4.66 10.53 -17.96
CA PRO A 74 6.04 10.74 -17.50
C PRO A 74 6.20 11.19 -16.04
N ASP A 75 5.11 11.53 -15.35
CA ASP A 75 5.15 12.22 -14.06
C ASP A 75 4.56 11.33 -12.94
N PRO A 76 5.39 10.53 -12.25
CA PRO A 76 4.93 9.73 -11.13
C PRO A 76 4.63 10.63 -9.93
N VAL A 77 3.47 10.42 -9.30
CA VAL A 77 3.04 11.19 -8.13
C VAL A 77 3.18 10.33 -6.88
N LEU A 78 3.76 10.88 -5.83
CA LEU A 78 3.90 10.24 -4.53
C LEU A 78 3.12 11.01 -3.46
N HIS A 79 2.49 10.29 -2.56
CA HIS A 79 1.76 10.82 -1.42
C HIS A 79 2.20 10.11 -0.14
N ASP A 80 2.47 10.88 0.90
CA ASP A 80 2.73 10.35 2.24
C ASP A 80 1.42 10.10 3.00
N ALA A 81 1.39 9.01 3.75
CA ALA A 81 0.30 8.61 4.60
C ALA A 81 0.84 8.20 5.97
N SER A 82 0.32 8.80 7.04
CA SER A 82 0.79 8.55 8.41
C SER A 82 0.26 7.27 9.02
N SER A 83 -0.65 6.56 8.33
CA SER A 83 -1.30 5.34 8.82
C SER A 83 -1.84 4.47 7.70
N ALA A 84 -2.17 3.22 8.02
CA ALA A 84 -2.83 2.31 7.09
C ALA A 84 -4.21 2.84 6.66
N GLU A 85 -4.96 3.46 7.57
CA GLU A 85 -6.26 4.06 7.26
C GLU A 85 -6.13 5.24 6.29
N SER A 86 -5.15 6.13 6.52
CA SER A 86 -4.91 7.27 5.62
C SER A 86 -4.41 6.82 4.24
N ALA A 87 -3.55 5.80 4.19
CA ALA A 87 -3.12 5.19 2.93
C ALA A 87 -4.30 4.59 2.16
N THR A 88 -5.20 3.88 2.86
CA THR A 88 -6.42 3.31 2.27
C THR A 88 -7.31 4.41 1.68
N ALA A 89 -7.58 5.48 2.45
CA ALA A 89 -8.39 6.60 2.00
C ALA A 89 -7.79 7.28 0.74
N LEU A 90 -6.48 7.52 0.74
CA LEU A 90 -5.78 8.09 -0.42
C LEU A 90 -5.91 7.22 -1.67
N VAL A 91 -5.72 5.91 -1.53
CA VAL A 91 -5.89 4.98 -2.66
C VAL A 91 -7.32 5.01 -3.18
N LEU A 92 -8.33 5.00 -2.30
CA LEU A 92 -9.74 5.07 -2.73
C LEU A 92 -10.04 6.37 -3.47
N THR A 93 -9.49 7.50 -3.02
CA THR A 93 -9.59 8.78 -3.74
C THR A 93 -8.96 8.66 -5.13
N LEU A 94 -7.74 8.14 -5.23
CA LEU A 94 -7.03 7.96 -6.51
C LEU A 94 -7.74 7.00 -7.47
N LEU A 95 -8.48 6.02 -6.95
CA LEU A 95 -9.29 5.07 -7.73
C LEU A 95 -10.70 5.59 -8.09
N GLY A 96 -11.14 6.69 -7.49
CA GLY A 96 -12.42 7.34 -7.78
C GLY A 96 -12.34 8.44 -8.86
N HIS A 97 -11.14 8.90 -9.20
CA HIS A 97 -10.90 9.93 -10.22
C HIS A 97 -10.73 9.37 -11.66
N SER A 98 -11.26 8.19 -11.96
CA SER A 98 -11.19 7.55 -13.28
C SER A 98 -12.29 8.03 -14.23
#